data_AF-A0A661SPF2-F1
#
_entry.id   AF-A0A661SPF2-F1
#
_cell.length_a   1.000
_cell.length_b   1.000
_cell.length_c   1.000
_cell.angle_alpha   90.00
_cell.angle_beta   90.00
_cell.angle_gamma   90.00
#
_symmetry.space_group_name_H-M   'P 1'
#
loop_
_entity.id
_entity.type
_entity.pdbx_description
1 polymer ?
#
loop_
_entity_poly.entity_id
_entity_poly.type
_entity_poly.pdbx_seq_one_letter_code
_entity_poly.pdbx_strand_id
1 'polypeptide(L)'
;MNQKQKKRLKALESRWCDQKLLAELYGIHLPDEALVGRFRSWAARFRRNRTVARKNHIYDRHALEGYFQFNKLLPVKWAAARLGMEQDSFDDLLNILGEQSLIVRDVTEQTAHEIFVRDMHKFFPALSYTVFSDHNDFCRNLHKAVQKDLGLRVKPVRCVASAAFGDDPPDYGYDFDCISSEPLGLRHQVWLDFGKPVNLKPDVCSEKLFLEEYETLSQFMLAGQEIQPVREQAAG
;
A
#
# COMPACT_ATOMS: atom_id res chain seq x y z
N MET A 1 -16.01 15.40 4.11
CA MET A 1 -15.83 13.92 4.07
C MET A 1 -17.15 13.24 3.77
N ASN A 2 -17.19 12.28 2.86
CA ASN A 2 -18.40 11.53 2.54
C ASN A 2 -18.73 10.44 3.59
N GLN A 3 -19.94 9.86 3.53
CA GLN A 3 -20.39 8.87 4.54
C GLN A 3 -19.53 7.59 4.56
N LYS A 4 -18.95 7.18 3.43
CA LYS A 4 -18.07 6.01 3.36
C LYS A 4 -16.75 6.28 4.08
N GLN A 5 -16.13 7.42 3.81
CA GLN A 5 -14.90 7.88 4.48
C GLN A 5 -15.11 8.03 6.00
N LYS A 6 -16.23 8.63 6.45
CA LYS A 6 -16.55 8.74 7.89
C LYS A 6 -16.65 7.38 8.59
N LYS A 7 -17.31 6.42 7.94
CA LYS A 7 -17.40 5.03 8.46
C LYS A 7 -16.02 4.39 8.55
N ARG A 8 -15.17 4.62 7.54
CA ARG A 8 -13.81 4.09 7.50
C ARG A 8 -12.92 4.68 8.60
N LEU A 9 -12.93 6.01 8.74
CA LEU A 9 -12.21 6.71 9.81
C LEU A 9 -12.54 6.14 11.19
N LYS A 10 -13.83 6.04 11.52
CA LYS A 10 -14.29 5.45 12.79
C LYS A 10 -13.82 4.01 12.98
N ALA A 11 -13.73 3.23 11.91
CA ALA A 11 -13.29 1.85 11.99
C ALA A 11 -11.76 1.73 12.18
N LEU A 12 -10.97 2.68 11.68
CA LEU A 12 -9.50 2.70 11.83
C LEU A 12 -9.05 2.95 13.26
N GLU A 13 -9.85 3.67 14.06
CA GLU A 13 -9.65 3.86 15.50
C GLU A 13 -9.67 2.54 16.30
N SER A 14 -10.16 1.45 15.70
CA SER A 14 -10.11 0.12 16.29
C SER A 14 -9.05 -0.75 15.63
N ARG A 15 -8.37 -1.56 16.46
CA ARG A 15 -7.56 -2.68 15.93
C ARG A 15 -8.42 -3.81 15.33
N TRP A 16 -9.72 -3.86 15.63
CA TRP A 16 -10.61 -4.93 15.19
C TRP A 16 -11.44 -4.47 14.00
N CYS A 17 -11.21 -5.06 12.84
CA CYS A 17 -11.86 -4.68 11.59
C CYS A 17 -12.64 -5.85 11.01
N ASP A 18 -13.74 -5.56 10.32
CA ASP A 18 -14.43 -6.57 9.52
C ASP A 18 -13.62 -6.91 8.26
N GLN A 19 -13.94 -8.06 7.65
CA GLN A 19 -13.29 -8.52 6.43
C GLN A 19 -13.45 -7.55 5.25
N LYS A 20 -14.53 -6.77 5.19
CA LYS A 20 -14.78 -5.83 4.08
C LYS A 20 -13.78 -4.69 4.14
N LEU A 21 -13.54 -4.13 5.32
CA LEU A 21 -12.54 -3.10 5.51
C LEU A 21 -11.14 -3.62 5.21
N LEU A 22 -10.80 -4.85 5.61
CA LEU A 22 -9.49 -5.44 5.28
C LEU A 22 -9.31 -5.64 3.77
N ALA A 23 -10.34 -6.07 3.06
CA ALA A 23 -10.32 -6.16 1.60
C ALA A 23 -10.15 -4.78 0.96
N GLU A 24 -10.84 -3.76 1.46
CA GLU A 24 -10.70 -2.38 0.96
C GLU A 24 -9.30 -1.80 1.22
N LEU A 25 -8.72 -2.02 2.41
CA LEU A 25 -7.42 -1.47 2.78
C LEU A 25 -6.26 -2.20 2.08
N TYR A 26 -6.25 -3.52 2.19
CA TYR A 26 -5.10 -4.35 1.80
C TYR A 26 -5.33 -5.12 0.50
N GLY A 27 -6.55 -5.20 -0.02
CA GLY A 27 -6.87 -6.14 -1.11
C GLY A 27 -6.86 -7.60 -0.65
N ILE A 28 -7.02 -7.85 0.66
CA ILE A 28 -7.02 -9.18 1.25
C ILE A 28 -8.45 -9.63 1.53
N HIS A 29 -8.87 -10.70 0.87
CA HIS A 29 -10.15 -11.38 1.05
C HIS A 29 -10.03 -12.46 2.12
N LEU A 30 -10.71 -12.24 3.24
CA LEU A 30 -10.87 -13.23 4.31
C LEU A 30 -12.34 -13.68 4.39
N PRO A 31 -12.61 -14.92 4.84
CA PRO A 31 -11.64 -15.96 5.20
C PRO A 31 -11.01 -16.61 3.96
N ASP A 32 -9.68 -16.63 3.92
CA ASP A 32 -8.88 -17.50 3.05
C ASP A 32 -8.26 -18.55 3.97
N GLU A 33 -8.58 -19.83 3.77
CA GLU A 33 -8.17 -20.88 4.71
C GLU A 33 -6.65 -21.00 4.86
N ALA A 34 -5.91 -20.85 3.75
CA ALA A 34 -4.46 -20.93 3.76
C ALA A 34 -3.83 -19.74 4.49
N LEU A 35 -4.25 -18.52 4.16
CA LEU A 35 -3.75 -17.29 4.78
C LEU A 35 -4.16 -17.21 6.25
N VAL A 36 -5.42 -17.48 6.58
CA VAL A 36 -5.92 -17.50 7.96
C VAL A 36 -5.21 -18.57 8.78
N GLY A 37 -4.97 -19.76 8.21
CA GLY A 37 -4.23 -20.84 8.85
C GLY A 37 -2.80 -20.45 9.20
N ARG A 38 -2.07 -19.85 8.26
CA ARG A 38 -0.70 -19.34 8.47
C ARG A 38 -0.67 -18.19 9.47
N PHE A 39 -1.62 -17.25 9.37
CA PHE A 39 -1.76 -16.11 10.26
C PHE A 39 -2.01 -16.56 11.71
N ARG A 40 -2.93 -17.51 11.92
CA ARG A 40 -3.21 -18.10 13.25
C ARG A 40 -2.01 -18.86 13.80
N SER A 41 -1.34 -19.66 12.97
CA SER A 41 -0.13 -20.40 13.36
C SER A 41 1.00 -19.46 13.79
N TRP A 42 1.23 -18.38 13.04
CA TRP A 42 2.18 -17.35 13.40
C TRP A 42 1.81 -16.68 14.73
N ALA A 43 0.54 -16.28 14.90
CA ALA A 43 0.09 -15.62 16.12
C ALA A 43 0.23 -16.52 17.36
N ALA A 44 -0.06 -17.82 17.22
CA ALA A 44 0.09 -18.79 18.31
C ALA A 44 1.55 -18.95 18.76
N ARG A 45 2.50 -18.84 17.83
CA ARG A 45 3.94 -19.02 18.08
C ARG A 45 4.62 -17.75 18.58
N PHE A 46 4.27 -16.58 18.04
CA PHE A 46 5.06 -15.36 18.22
C PHE A 46 4.34 -14.24 19.00
N ARG A 47 3.04 -14.36 19.29
CA ARG A 47 2.30 -13.35 20.08
C ARG A 47 1.92 -13.88 21.45
N ARG A 48 2.00 -12.98 22.45
CA ARG A 48 1.42 -13.22 23.79
C ARG A 48 -0.10 -13.34 23.73
N ASN A 49 -0.76 -12.44 22.99
CA ASN A 49 -2.20 -12.54 22.69
C ASN A 49 -2.40 -13.27 21.36
N ARG A 50 -2.87 -14.51 21.45
CA ARG A 50 -3.10 -15.39 20.31
C ARG A 50 -4.40 -15.08 19.54
N THR A 51 -5.26 -14.24 20.10
CA THR A 51 -6.55 -13.92 19.47
C THR A 51 -6.32 -12.94 18.32
N VAL A 52 -6.45 -13.45 17.10
CA VAL A 52 -6.31 -12.65 15.86
C VAL A 52 -7.58 -12.60 15.02
N ALA A 53 -8.58 -13.41 15.38
CA ALA A 53 -9.90 -13.43 14.77
C ALA A 53 -10.97 -13.63 15.84
N ARG A 54 -12.13 -13.02 15.66
CA ARG A 54 -13.33 -13.15 16.49
C ARG A 54 -14.47 -13.73 15.64
N LYS A 55 -15.62 -13.97 16.28
CA LYS A 55 -16.87 -14.31 15.57
C LYS A 55 -17.21 -13.22 14.55
N ASN A 56 -18.02 -13.56 13.55
CA ASN A 56 -18.51 -12.66 12.50
C ASN A 56 -17.41 -12.05 11.62
N HIS A 57 -16.33 -12.80 11.36
CA HIS A 57 -15.26 -12.38 10.43
C HIS A 57 -14.63 -11.03 10.79
N ILE A 58 -14.43 -10.80 12.10
CA ILE A 58 -13.72 -9.64 12.64
C ILE A 58 -12.28 -10.07 12.97
N TYR A 59 -11.30 -9.34 12.47
CA TYR A 59 -9.89 -9.68 12.54
C TYR A 59 -9.08 -8.55 13.19
N ASP A 60 -7.97 -8.92 13.83
CA ASP A 60 -7.03 -7.98 14.44
C ASP A 60 -6.09 -7.40 13.35
N ARG A 61 -6.39 -6.19 12.89
CA ARG A 61 -5.66 -5.45 11.84
C ARG A 61 -4.18 -5.30 12.17
N HIS A 62 -3.87 -4.90 13.40
CA HIS A 62 -2.47 -4.69 13.82
C HIS A 62 -1.70 -6.01 13.86
N ALA A 63 -2.36 -7.10 14.22
CA ALA A 63 -1.76 -8.43 14.15
C ALA A 63 -1.51 -8.86 12.71
N LEU A 64 -2.45 -8.59 11.80
CA LEU A 64 -2.32 -8.92 10.38
C LEU A 64 -1.16 -8.16 9.73
N GLU A 65 -1.04 -6.85 9.98
CA GLU A 65 0.10 -6.06 9.54
C GLU A 65 1.42 -6.56 10.14
N GLY A 66 1.43 -6.90 11.44
CA GLY A 66 2.59 -7.51 12.08
C GLY A 66 2.98 -8.85 11.47
N TYR A 67 2.00 -9.65 11.05
CA TYR A 67 2.25 -10.90 10.31
C TYR A 67 2.92 -10.63 8.96
N PHE A 68 2.41 -9.66 8.19
CA PHE A 68 3.01 -9.28 6.91
C PHE A 68 4.44 -8.76 7.09
N GLN A 69 4.66 -7.85 8.03
CA GLN A 69 5.99 -7.31 8.32
C GLN A 69 6.98 -8.37 8.80
N PHE A 70 6.55 -9.30 9.66
CA PHE A 70 7.40 -10.36 10.19
C PHE A 70 7.86 -11.32 9.08
N ASN A 71 6.96 -11.69 8.18
CA ASN A 71 7.24 -12.63 7.09
C ASN A 71 7.75 -11.95 5.81
N LYS A 72 7.99 -10.62 5.84
CA LYS A 72 8.40 -9.83 4.66
C LYS A 72 7.45 -10.04 3.48
N LEU A 73 6.16 -9.95 3.79
CA LEU A 73 5.06 -10.06 2.82
C LEU A 73 4.42 -8.69 2.62
N LEU A 74 3.92 -8.48 1.41
CA LEU A 74 3.07 -7.36 1.04
C LEU A 74 1.78 -7.91 0.43
N PRO A 75 0.63 -7.34 0.74
CA PRO A 75 -0.56 -7.57 -0.07
C PRO A 75 -0.29 -7.22 -1.54
N VAL A 76 -0.82 -8.02 -2.47
CA VAL A 76 -0.60 -7.83 -3.93
C VAL A 76 -1.01 -6.42 -4.38
N LYS A 77 -2.12 -5.91 -3.86
CA LYS A 77 -2.56 -4.52 -4.07
C LYS A 77 -1.45 -3.50 -3.74
N TRP A 78 -0.78 -3.67 -2.61
CA TRP A 78 0.30 -2.77 -2.17
C TRP A 78 1.59 -3.00 -2.95
N ALA A 79 1.89 -4.24 -3.32
CA ALA A 79 3.02 -4.57 -4.19
C ALA A 79 2.90 -3.87 -5.55
N ALA A 80 1.73 -3.94 -6.17
CA ALA A 80 1.42 -3.26 -7.44
C ALA A 80 1.59 -1.73 -7.32
N ALA A 81 1.03 -1.14 -6.26
CA ALA A 81 1.18 0.29 -6.00
C ALA A 81 2.64 0.69 -5.81
N ARG A 82 3.47 -0.07 -5.08
CA ARG A 82 4.92 0.22 -4.94
C ARG A 82 5.70 0.12 -6.25
N LEU A 83 5.12 -0.45 -7.30
CA LEU A 83 5.69 -0.47 -8.64
C LEU A 83 4.98 0.52 -9.58
N GLY A 84 4.14 1.40 -9.04
CA GLY A 84 3.41 2.42 -9.78
C GLY A 84 2.42 1.87 -10.79
N MET A 85 1.91 0.64 -10.62
CA MET A 85 1.04 -0.02 -11.59
C MET A 85 -0.27 -0.51 -10.98
N GLU A 86 -1.28 -0.68 -11.83
CA GLU A 86 -2.56 -1.29 -11.43
C GLU A 86 -2.36 -2.75 -11.04
N GLN A 87 -3.24 -3.26 -10.16
CA GLN A 87 -3.16 -4.63 -9.67
C GLN A 87 -3.22 -5.65 -10.83
N ASP A 88 -4.15 -5.46 -11.77
CA ASP A 88 -4.27 -6.34 -12.95
C ASP A 88 -2.97 -6.38 -13.78
N SER A 89 -2.33 -5.24 -14.00
CA SER A 89 -1.03 -5.18 -14.71
C SER A 89 0.09 -5.88 -13.94
N PHE A 90 0.04 -5.84 -12.60
CA PHE A 90 1.00 -6.55 -11.78
C PHE A 90 0.76 -8.07 -11.78
N ASP A 91 -0.51 -8.50 -11.76
CA ASP A 91 -0.87 -9.91 -11.86
C ASP A 91 -0.48 -10.50 -13.23
N ASP A 92 -0.72 -9.77 -14.32
CA ASP A 92 -0.25 -10.12 -15.66
C ASP A 92 1.28 -10.27 -15.70
N LEU A 93 2.00 -9.32 -15.08
CA LEU A 93 3.46 -9.38 -14.98
C LEU A 93 3.92 -10.61 -14.20
N LEU A 94 3.31 -10.90 -13.04
CA LEU A 94 3.63 -12.07 -12.24
C LEU A 94 3.42 -13.38 -13.01
N ASN A 95 2.33 -13.48 -13.76
CA ASN A 95 2.03 -14.67 -14.56
C ASN A 95 3.11 -14.87 -15.65
N ILE A 96 3.47 -13.83 -16.40
CA ILE A 96 4.51 -13.90 -17.43
C ILE A 96 5.87 -14.29 -16.84
N LEU A 97 6.27 -13.65 -15.73
CA LEU A 97 7.55 -13.98 -15.07
C LEU A 97 7.54 -15.42 -14.53
N GLY A 98 6.40 -15.91 -14.05
CA GLY A 98 6.23 -17.30 -13.60
C GLY A 98 6.31 -18.30 -14.75
N GLU A 99 5.66 -18.03 -15.88
CA GLU A 99 5.73 -18.84 -17.10
C GLU A 99 7.16 -18.93 -17.65
N GLN A 100 7.94 -17.84 -17.54
CA GLN A 100 9.35 -17.81 -17.90
C GLN A 100 10.28 -18.41 -16.83
N SER A 101 9.74 -18.93 -15.73
CA SER A 101 10.51 -19.48 -14.60
C SER A 101 11.51 -18.49 -13.98
N LEU A 102 11.26 -17.18 -14.12
CA LEU A 102 12.08 -16.12 -13.51
C LEU A 102 11.77 -15.95 -12.03
N ILE A 103 10.57 -16.37 -11.62
CA ILE A 103 10.11 -16.28 -10.24
C ILE A 103 9.46 -17.60 -9.83
N VAL A 104 9.62 -17.96 -8.56
CA VAL A 104 8.80 -18.98 -7.92
C VAL A 104 7.70 -18.26 -7.18
N ARG A 105 6.44 -18.57 -7.51
CA ARG A 105 5.26 -17.94 -6.90
C ARG A 105 5.02 -18.53 -5.50
N ASP A 106 5.93 -18.26 -4.58
CA ASP A 106 5.76 -18.59 -3.17
C ASP A 106 5.00 -17.44 -2.49
N VAL A 107 3.74 -17.69 -2.13
CA VAL A 107 3.18 -17.48 -0.78
C VAL A 107 1.65 -17.69 -0.84
N THR A 108 0.89 -16.84 -1.54
CA THR A 108 -0.56 -16.98 -1.85
C THR A 108 -0.90 -16.07 -3.04
N GLU A 109 -2.06 -16.24 -3.69
CA GLU A 109 -2.54 -15.33 -4.76
C GLU A 109 -2.75 -13.88 -4.27
N GLN A 110 -2.84 -13.66 -2.95
CA GLN A 110 -3.16 -12.35 -2.35
C GLN A 110 -1.94 -11.61 -1.80
N THR A 111 -0.76 -12.25 -1.74
CA THR A 111 0.45 -11.67 -1.14
C THR A 111 1.70 -11.96 -1.97
N ALA A 112 2.60 -10.98 -2.04
CA ALA A 112 3.92 -11.12 -2.63
C ALA A 112 5.01 -10.90 -1.57
N HIS A 113 6.20 -11.45 -1.79
CA HIS A 113 7.36 -11.13 -0.95
C HIS A 113 7.85 -9.69 -1.20
N GLU A 114 8.20 -8.97 -0.14
CA GLU A 114 8.68 -7.59 -0.24
C GLU A 114 10.00 -7.50 -1.03
N ILE A 115 10.88 -8.50 -0.87
CA ILE A 115 12.15 -8.56 -1.63
C ILE A 115 11.90 -8.63 -3.13
N PHE A 116 10.83 -9.31 -3.56
CA PHE A 116 10.49 -9.42 -4.97
C PHE A 116 10.13 -8.06 -5.58
N VAL A 117 9.32 -7.27 -4.87
CA VAL A 117 8.95 -5.91 -5.29
C VAL A 117 10.18 -5.01 -5.36
N ARG A 118 11.06 -5.07 -4.35
CA ARG A 118 12.29 -4.26 -4.30
C ARG A 118 13.26 -4.62 -5.43
N ASP A 119 13.41 -5.90 -5.72
CA ASP A 119 14.39 -6.42 -6.65
C ASP A 119 13.82 -6.62 -8.07
N MET A 120 12.60 -6.13 -8.33
CA MET A 120 11.90 -6.30 -9.62
C MET A 120 12.73 -5.87 -10.83
N HIS A 121 13.53 -4.80 -10.70
CA HIS A 121 14.39 -4.32 -11.78
C HIS A 121 15.43 -5.37 -12.23
N LYS A 122 15.81 -6.32 -11.37
CA LYS A 122 16.82 -7.35 -11.70
C LYS A 122 16.34 -8.35 -12.74
N PHE A 123 15.03 -8.48 -12.94
CA PHE A 123 14.47 -9.35 -13.99
C PHE A 123 14.59 -8.74 -15.39
N PHE A 124 14.96 -7.45 -15.49
CA PHE A 124 15.04 -6.72 -16.75
C PHE A 124 16.49 -6.35 -17.04
N PRO A 125 17.12 -6.95 -18.08
CA PRO A 125 18.50 -6.62 -18.46
C PRO A 125 18.72 -5.14 -18.74
N ALA A 126 17.68 -4.45 -19.24
CA ALA A 126 17.72 -3.01 -19.50
C ALA A 126 17.95 -2.14 -18.25
N LEU A 127 17.77 -2.70 -17.04
CA LEU A 127 17.83 -1.98 -15.77
C LEU A 127 18.99 -2.41 -14.86
N SER A 128 19.79 -3.41 -15.24
CA SER A 128 20.76 -4.06 -14.35
C SER A 128 21.86 -3.13 -13.80
N TYR A 129 22.09 -1.97 -14.43
CA TYR A 129 23.08 -0.97 -14.01
C TYR A 129 22.48 0.44 -13.89
N THR A 130 21.15 0.54 -13.87
CA THR A 130 20.48 1.83 -13.78
C THR A 130 20.40 2.26 -12.32
N VAL A 131 20.89 3.47 -12.04
CA VAL A 131 20.64 4.14 -10.77
C VAL A 131 19.44 5.05 -10.96
N PHE A 132 18.45 4.93 -10.10
CA PHE A 132 17.23 5.72 -10.15
C PHE A 132 17.35 6.92 -9.23
N SER A 133 17.01 8.12 -9.72
CA SER A 133 17.06 9.35 -8.91
C SER A 133 16.04 9.34 -7.77
N ASP A 134 14.87 8.80 -8.06
CA ASP A 134 13.71 8.78 -7.18
C ASP A 134 12.75 7.65 -7.59
N HIS A 135 11.64 7.56 -6.86
CA HIS A 135 10.62 6.55 -7.10
C HIS A 135 9.90 6.70 -8.46
N ASN A 136 9.72 7.93 -8.95
CA ASN A 136 9.06 8.17 -10.23
C ASN A 136 9.95 7.72 -11.40
N ASP A 137 11.24 8.03 -11.31
CA ASP A 137 12.25 7.57 -12.26
C ASP A 137 12.33 6.03 -12.27
N PHE A 138 12.33 5.39 -11.09
CA PHE A 138 12.25 3.94 -10.98
C PHE A 138 11.03 3.36 -11.70
N CYS A 139 9.82 3.81 -11.37
CA CYS A 139 8.59 3.27 -11.98
C CYS A 139 8.55 3.49 -13.49
N ARG A 140 8.93 4.68 -13.96
CA ARG A 140 8.96 5.00 -15.38
C ARG A 140 9.91 4.09 -16.16
N ASN A 141 11.12 3.86 -15.66
CA ASN A 141 12.09 2.99 -16.32
C ASN A 141 11.66 1.53 -16.24
N LEU A 142 11.09 1.10 -15.10
CA LEU A 142 10.52 -0.23 -14.96
C LEU A 142 9.41 -0.49 -15.99
N HIS A 143 8.44 0.42 -16.13
CA HIS A 143 7.33 0.24 -17.06
C HIS A 143 7.80 0.20 -18.52
N LYS A 144 8.80 1.02 -18.87
CA LYS A 144 9.45 0.97 -20.19
C LYS A 144 10.13 -0.38 -20.43
N ALA A 145 10.84 -0.91 -19.44
CA ALA A 145 11.50 -2.21 -19.54
C ALA A 145 10.49 -3.36 -19.66
N VAL A 146 9.41 -3.34 -18.86
CA VAL A 146 8.31 -4.31 -18.95
C VAL A 146 7.70 -4.32 -20.35
N GLN A 147 7.38 -3.14 -20.90
CA GLN A 147 6.83 -3.04 -22.25
C GLN A 147 7.81 -3.50 -23.34
N LYS A 148 9.10 -3.17 -23.19
CA LYS A 148 10.14 -3.50 -24.17
C LYS A 148 10.47 -5.00 -24.17
N ASP A 149 10.65 -5.58 -22.99
CA ASP A 149 11.21 -6.92 -22.83
C ASP A 149 10.10 -7.99 -22.82
N LEU A 150 8.90 -7.65 -22.34
CA LEU A 150 7.78 -8.60 -22.22
C LEU A 150 6.58 -8.26 -23.11
N GLY A 151 6.58 -7.09 -23.79
CA GLY A 151 5.43 -6.65 -24.58
C GLY A 151 4.20 -6.22 -23.75
N LEU A 152 4.29 -6.26 -22.42
CA LEU A 152 3.18 -5.95 -21.51
C LEU A 152 3.00 -4.44 -21.35
N ARG A 153 1.80 -3.96 -21.64
CA ARG A 153 1.43 -2.54 -21.44
C ARG A 153 0.98 -2.32 -20.01
N VAL A 154 1.87 -1.75 -19.20
CA VAL A 154 1.58 -1.37 -17.82
C VAL A 154 0.57 -0.22 -17.77
N LYS A 155 -0.51 -0.39 -17.00
CA LYS A 155 -1.39 0.72 -16.62
C LYS A 155 -0.86 1.38 -15.36
N PRO A 156 -0.47 2.66 -15.42
CA PRO A 156 0.15 3.32 -14.28
C PRO A 156 -0.90 3.72 -13.24
N VAL A 157 -0.58 3.49 -11.97
CA VAL A 157 -1.31 4.07 -10.83
C VAL A 157 -0.66 5.39 -10.47
N ARG A 158 -1.45 6.47 -10.38
CA ARG A 158 -0.98 7.83 -10.11
C ARG A 158 -1.58 8.37 -8.82
N CYS A 159 -0.80 9.20 -8.13
CA CYS A 159 -1.23 9.87 -6.91
C CYS A 159 -2.29 10.93 -7.20
N VAL A 160 -3.44 10.80 -6.54
CA VAL A 160 -4.57 11.76 -6.71
C VAL A 160 -4.22 13.14 -6.16
N ALA A 161 -3.50 13.22 -5.04
CA ALA A 161 -3.09 14.49 -4.45
C ALA A 161 -2.08 15.23 -5.34
N SER A 162 -1.08 14.52 -5.85
CA SER A 162 -0.08 15.07 -6.78
C SER A 162 -0.73 15.71 -8.02
N ALA A 163 -1.68 14.99 -8.64
CA ALA A 163 -2.46 15.53 -9.75
C ALA A 163 -3.31 16.75 -9.35
N ALA A 164 -3.90 16.76 -8.15
CA ALA A 164 -4.71 17.87 -7.66
C ALA A 164 -3.88 19.13 -7.34
N PHE A 165 -2.60 18.96 -6.98
CA PHE A 165 -1.69 20.07 -6.72
C PHE A 165 -0.92 20.54 -7.96
N GLY A 166 -1.14 19.92 -9.13
CA GLY A 166 -0.61 20.37 -10.40
C GLY A 166 0.80 19.87 -10.73
N ASP A 167 1.25 18.77 -10.13
CA ASP A 167 2.50 18.13 -10.55
C ASP A 167 2.38 17.56 -11.96
N ASP A 168 3.40 17.80 -12.80
CA ASP A 168 3.45 17.28 -14.16
C ASP A 168 4.80 16.59 -14.48
N PRO A 169 4.81 15.26 -14.72
CA PRO A 169 3.68 14.34 -14.58
C PRO A 169 3.34 14.10 -13.09
N PRO A 170 2.08 13.73 -12.77
CA PRO A 170 1.73 13.33 -11.41
C PRO A 170 2.59 12.15 -10.92
N ASP A 171 2.91 12.17 -9.63
CA ASP A 171 3.67 11.11 -8.97
C ASP A 171 3.00 9.74 -9.20
N TYR A 172 3.80 8.69 -9.38
CA TYR A 172 3.30 7.33 -9.28
C TYR A 172 2.77 7.05 -7.87
N GLY A 173 1.76 6.19 -7.80
CA GLY A 173 1.34 5.61 -6.53
C GLY A 173 2.47 4.80 -5.90
N TYR A 174 2.43 4.69 -4.58
CA TYR A 174 3.34 3.91 -3.74
C TYR A 174 2.55 3.18 -2.64
N ASP A 175 1.49 3.82 -2.12
CA ASP A 175 0.58 3.29 -1.12
C ASP A 175 -0.87 3.71 -1.43
N PHE A 176 -1.81 3.45 -0.52
CA PHE A 176 -3.18 3.92 -0.60
C PHE A 176 -3.59 4.70 0.65
N ASP A 177 -4.43 5.71 0.44
CA ASP A 177 -5.06 6.46 1.49
C ASP A 177 -5.95 5.53 2.32
N CYS A 178 -5.65 5.38 3.60
CA CYS A 178 -6.41 4.49 4.48
C CYS A 178 -7.86 4.96 4.69
N ILE A 179 -8.22 6.20 4.36
CA ILE A 179 -9.56 6.79 4.52
C ILE A 179 -10.28 6.90 3.17
N SER A 180 -9.65 7.36 2.09
CA SER A 180 -10.29 7.48 0.76
C SER A 180 -10.13 6.23 -0.11
N SER A 181 -9.11 5.40 0.14
CA SER A 181 -8.62 4.31 -0.73
C SER A 181 -8.04 4.78 -2.07
N GLU A 182 -7.77 6.07 -2.22
CA GLU A 182 -7.11 6.60 -3.41
C GLU A 182 -5.59 6.33 -3.36
N PRO A 183 -4.92 6.19 -4.51
CA PRO A 183 -3.48 6.01 -4.54
C PRO A 183 -2.70 7.22 -4.01
N LEU A 184 -1.62 6.94 -3.28
CA LEU A 184 -0.71 7.92 -2.68
C LEU A 184 0.69 7.80 -3.23
N GLY A 185 1.26 8.91 -3.70
CA GLY A 185 2.69 9.03 -3.97
C GLY A 185 3.46 9.23 -2.67
N LEU A 186 4.79 9.17 -2.72
CA LEU A 186 5.62 9.33 -1.51
C LEU A 186 5.59 10.75 -0.92
N ARG A 187 5.50 11.79 -1.77
CA ARG A 187 5.61 13.18 -1.35
C ARG A 187 4.35 13.69 -0.62
N HIS A 188 3.17 13.20 -1.01
CA HIS A 188 1.88 13.72 -0.54
C HIS A 188 1.22 12.80 0.50
N GLN A 189 2.02 12.21 1.41
CA GLN A 189 1.53 11.36 2.50
C GLN A 189 1.52 12.13 3.82
N VAL A 190 0.40 12.07 4.52
CA VAL A 190 0.29 12.54 5.91
C VAL A 190 0.13 11.33 6.82
N TRP A 191 0.98 11.23 7.84
CA TRP A 191 0.98 10.09 8.77
C TRP A 191 -0.02 10.33 9.90
N LEU A 192 -0.86 9.33 10.13
CA LEU A 192 -1.92 9.33 11.14
C LEU A 192 -1.64 8.29 12.23
N ASP A 193 -1.93 8.66 13.47
CA ASP A 193 -1.84 7.81 14.65
C ASP A 193 -3.23 7.34 15.10
N PHE A 194 -3.59 6.12 14.71
CA PHE A 194 -4.77 5.41 15.22
C PHE A 194 -4.41 4.39 16.32
N GLY A 195 -3.32 4.61 17.06
CA GLY A 195 -2.89 3.76 18.16
C GLY A 195 -2.24 2.44 17.69
N LYS A 196 -1.59 2.45 16.52
CA LYS A 196 -0.79 1.31 16.06
C LYS A 196 0.45 1.14 16.96
N PRO A 197 0.90 -0.10 17.23
CA PRO A 197 2.19 -0.33 17.85
C PRO A 197 3.32 0.37 17.09
N VAL A 198 4.27 0.97 17.82
CA VAL A 198 5.39 1.76 17.27
C VAL A 198 6.28 1.02 16.27
N ASN A 199 6.24 -0.31 16.28
CA ASN A 199 7.00 -1.14 15.36
C ASN A 199 6.29 -1.40 14.02
N LEU A 200 5.04 -0.97 13.87
CA LEU A 200 4.29 -1.01 12.62
C LEU A 200 4.37 0.34 11.90
N LYS A 201 4.19 0.32 10.57
CA LYS A 201 4.07 1.56 9.79
C LYS A 201 2.80 2.33 10.24
N PRO A 202 2.88 3.67 10.42
CA PRO A 202 1.69 4.47 10.70
C PRO A 202 0.67 4.34 9.56
N ASP A 203 -0.59 4.64 9.87
CA ASP A 203 -1.61 4.81 8.84
C ASP A 203 -1.29 6.08 8.06
N VAL A 204 -1.67 6.12 6.78
CA VAL A 204 -1.40 7.27 5.91
C VAL A 204 -2.66 7.70 5.17
N CYS A 205 -2.84 9.01 5.04
CA CYS A 205 -3.82 9.60 4.14
C CYS A 205 -3.12 10.56 3.17
N SER A 206 -3.83 10.98 2.14
CA SER A 206 -3.37 12.00 1.20
C SER A 206 -3.31 13.36 1.88
N GLU A 207 -2.29 14.13 1.55
CA GLU A 207 -2.21 15.54 1.93
C GLU A 207 -3.45 16.33 1.49
N LYS A 208 -3.98 16.03 0.29
CA LYS A 208 -5.24 16.59 -0.20
C LYS A 208 -6.40 16.34 0.78
N LEU A 209 -6.66 15.08 1.14
CA LEU A 209 -7.75 14.75 2.07
C LEU A 209 -7.51 15.36 3.45
N PHE A 210 -6.24 15.38 3.90
CA PHE A 210 -5.87 15.99 5.17
C PHE A 210 -6.20 17.48 5.21
N LEU A 211 -5.89 18.24 4.16
CA LEU A 211 -6.21 19.66 4.06
C LEU A 211 -7.71 19.91 3.97
N GLU A 212 -8.44 19.10 3.19
CA GLU A 212 -9.91 19.20 3.06
C GLU A 212 -10.63 18.92 4.39
N GLU A 213 -10.07 18.05 5.24
CA GLU A 213 -10.70 17.59 6.48
C GLU A 213 -9.86 17.92 7.72
N TYR A 214 -9.09 19.00 7.67
CA TYR A 214 -8.09 19.37 8.67
C TYR A 214 -8.65 19.39 10.10
N GLU A 215 -9.83 20.00 10.29
CA GLU A 215 -10.49 20.07 11.61
C GLU A 215 -10.77 18.68 12.21
N THR A 216 -11.05 17.69 11.36
CA THR A 216 -11.31 16.31 11.80
C THR A 216 -10.03 15.51 11.96
N LEU A 217 -9.07 15.66 11.04
CA LEU A 217 -7.90 14.79 10.96
C LEU A 217 -6.69 15.27 11.78
N SER A 218 -6.62 16.55 12.12
CA SER A 218 -5.52 17.13 12.92
C SER A 218 -5.33 16.43 14.27
N GLN A 219 -6.40 15.96 14.91
CA GLN A 219 -6.32 15.21 16.17
C GLN A 219 -5.62 13.85 16.04
N PHE A 220 -5.54 13.30 14.83
CA PHE A 220 -4.88 12.02 14.54
C PHE A 220 -3.50 12.23 13.92
N MET A 221 -3.04 13.47 13.71
CA MET A 221 -1.74 13.71 13.12
C MET A 221 -0.63 13.23 14.05
N LEU A 222 0.33 12.48 13.51
CA LEU A 222 1.46 11.98 14.31
C LEU A 222 2.29 13.17 14.83
N ALA A 223 2.58 13.16 16.14
CA ALA A 223 3.32 14.25 16.78
C ALA A 223 4.68 14.51 16.09
N GLY A 224 5.00 15.79 15.86
CA GLY A 224 6.23 16.22 15.19
C GLY A 224 6.15 16.34 13.67
N GLN A 225 4.99 16.11 13.06
CA GLN A 225 4.74 16.52 11.67
C GLN A 225 4.21 17.97 11.65
N GLU A 226 5.05 18.92 11.26
CA GLU A 226 4.59 20.26 10.86
C GLU A 226 4.24 20.22 9.38
N ILE A 227 2.95 20.20 9.06
CA ILE A 227 2.48 20.47 7.69
C ILE A 227 2.38 21.98 7.58
N GLN A 228 3.28 22.61 6.82
CA GLN A 228 3.12 24.03 6.52
C GLN A 228 1.86 24.18 5.67
N PRO A 229 0.83 24.91 6.13
CA PRO A 229 -0.30 25.20 5.27
C PRO A 229 0.24 25.96 4.06
N VAL A 230 -0.15 25.53 2.86
CA VAL A 230 0.10 26.29 1.62
C VAL A 230 -0.70 27.58 1.72
N ARG A 231 -0.16 28.57 2.43
CA ARG A 231 -0.63 29.95 2.38
C ARG A 231 -0.11 30.53 1.08
N GLU A 232 -1.04 30.73 0.14
CA GLU A 232 -0.99 31.73 -0.93
C GLU A 232 0.35 31.83 -1.68
N GLN A 233 0.58 30.94 -2.65
CA GLN A 233 1.44 31.25 -3.81
C GLN A 233 0.62 31.43 -5.10
N ALA A 234 -0.61 31.93 -4.96
CA ALA A 234 -1.43 32.41 -6.06
C ALA A 234 -1.66 33.93 -5.91
N ALA A 235 -0.58 34.68 -5.72
CA ALA A 235 -0.54 36.14 -5.87
C ALA A 235 0.91 36.54 -6.21
N GLY A 236 1.27 36.39 -7.48
CA GLY A 236 2.55 36.80 -8.06
C GLY A 236 2.50 36.71 -9.57
#